data_AF-A0A7K5ZHK4-F1
#
_entry.id   AF-A0A7K5ZHK4-F1
#
_cell.length_a   1.000
_cell.length_b   1.000
_cell.length_c   1.000
_cell.angle_alpha   90.00
_cell.angle_beta   90.00
_cell.angle_gamma   90.00
#
_symmetry.space_group_name_H-M   'P 1'
#
loop_
_entity.id
_entity.type
_entity.pdbx_description
1 polymer ?
#
loop_
_entity_poly.entity_id
_entity_poly.type
_entity_poly.pdbx_seq_one_letter_code
_entity_poly.pdbx_strand_id
1 'polypeptide(L)'
;PRQSFVMVKGAALLLPAEEPPQDEPPPAETPLDEPPLDEPPSQAPRQQEKHLHLMMQLLRPQDAIRLAVRLESARPRRVRYLLVVRPEEAGAEGQTALLGVDFAHEGATRCTLGMVLPLWSDTQVFLDGDG
;
A
#
# COMPACT_ATOMS: atom_id res chain seq x y z
N PRO A 1 -21.86 -9.07 -16.72
CA PRO A 1 -21.02 -7.94 -16.24
C PRO A 1 -19.55 -8.14 -16.63
N ARG A 2 -19.01 -7.28 -17.50
CA ARG A 2 -17.61 -7.33 -17.93
C ARG A 2 -16.77 -6.61 -16.88
N GLN A 3 -15.86 -7.32 -16.22
CA GLN A 3 -14.86 -6.71 -15.35
C GLN A 3 -13.58 -6.49 -16.17
N SER A 4 -13.07 -5.27 -16.11
CA SER A 4 -11.81 -4.88 -16.76
C SER A 4 -10.90 -4.37 -15.66
N PHE A 5 -9.81 -5.09 -15.39
CA PHE A 5 -8.76 -4.67 -14.47
C PHE A 5 -7.48 -4.50 -15.27
N VAL A 6 -6.81 -3.36 -15.11
CA VAL A 6 -5.46 -3.14 -15.61
C VAL A 6 -4.50 -3.32 -14.44
N MET A 7 -3.69 -4.38 -14.51
CA MET A 7 -2.61 -4.63 -13.56
C MET A 7 -1.36 -3.90 -14.07
N VAL A 8 -0.97 -2.82 -13.40
CA VAL A 8 0.32 -2.15 -13.64
C VAL A 8 1.34 -2.72 -12.65
N LYS A 9 2.41 -3.30 -13.20
CA LYS A 9 3.47 -3.96 -12.43
C LYS A 9 4.20 -2.91 -11.57
N GLY A 10 3.92 -2.89 -10.25
CA GLY A 10 4.66 -2.08 -9.28
C GLY A 10 3.83 -1.18 -8.34
N ALA A 11 2.51 -1.06 -8.54
CA ALA A 11 1.69 -0.08 -7.78
C ALA A 11 0.93 -0.64 -6.57
N ALA A 12 0.95 -1.97 -6.34
CA ALA A 12 0.21 -2.60 -5.26
C ALA A 12 1.08 -3.64 -4.55
N LEU A 13 1.40 -3.37 -3.27
CA LEU A 13 1.90 -4.39 -2.36
C LEU A 13 0.68 -5.11 -1.80
N LEU A 14 0.45 -6.36 -2.20
CA LEU A 14 -0.48 -7.24 -1.52
C LEU A 14 0.12 -7.53 -0.14
N LEU A 15 -0.58 -7.11 0.92
CA LEU A 15 -0.23 -7.52 2.27
C LEU A 15 -0.44 -9.04 2.35
N PRO A 16 0.56 -9.82 2.79
CA PRO A 16 0.38 -11.26 2.94
C PRO A 16 -0.75 -11.51 3.93
N ALA A 17 -1.74 -12.30 3.52
CA ALA A 17 -2.66 -12.91 4.44
C ALA A 17 -1.85 -13.91 5.29
N GLU A 18 -2.02 -13.85 6.61
CA GLU A 18 -1.36 -14.73 7.57
C GLU A 18 -1.79 -16.19 7.29
N GLU A 19 -0.89 -17.00 6.73
CA GLU A 19 -1.03 -18.46 6.68
C GLU A 19 -0.07 -19.10 7.71
N PRO A 20 -0.51 -20.13 8.46
CA PRO A 20 0.27 -20.74 9.53
C PRO A 20 1.43 -21.62 9.00
N PRO A 21 2.49 -21.85 9.80
CA PRO A 21 3.72 -22.48 9.33
C PRO A 21 3.52 -23.99 9.14
N GLN A 22 3.91 -24.51 7.97
CA GLN A 22 4.07 -25.94 7.73
C GLN A 22 5.54 -26.28 7.47
N ASP A 23 6.05 -27.15 8.33
CA ASP A 23 7.38 -27.79 8.31
C ASP A 23 7.63 -28.59 7.03
N GLU A 24 8.75 -28.36 6.32
CA GLU A 24 9.42 -29.40 5.51
C GLU A 24 10.93 -29.11 5.33
N PRO A 25 11.85 -30.12 5.45
CA PRO A 25 13.31 -29.93 5.59
C PRO A 25 14.09 -29.93 4.23
N PRO A 26 15.42 -29.63 4.21
CA PRO A 26 16.15 -29.26 2.99
C PRO A 26 16.85 -30.45 2.29
N PRO A 27 17.27 -30.31 1.02
CA PRO A 27 18.41 -31.07 0.50
C PRO A 27 19.52 -30.19 -0.13
N ALA A 28 20.70 -30.32 0.46
CA ALA A 28 22.06 -30.46 -0.10
C ALA A 28 22.53 -29.68 -1.37
N GLU A 29 23.42 -28.68 -1.15
CA GLU A 29 24.80 -28.50 -1.68
C GLU A 29 25.19 -29.22 -3.00
N THR A 30 25.72 -28.63 -4.09
CA THR A 30 26.87 -27.70 -4.37
C THR A 30 27.09 -27.68 -5.93
N PRO A 31 28.09 -27.00 -6.58
CA PRO A 31 28.89 -25.79 -6.26
C PRO A 31 29.08 -24.78 -7.44
N LEU A 32 29.49 -23.54 -7.09
CA LEU A 32 30.35 -22.59 -7.85
C LEU A 32 29.86 -21.99 -9.20
N ASP A 33 29.22 -20.83 -9.13
CA ASP A 33 29.48 -19.70 -10.04
C ASP A 33 29.28 -18.39 -9.25
N GLU A 34 30.21 -17.47 -9.40
CA GLU A 34 30.41 -16.27 -8.57
C GLU A 34 29.22 -15.27 -8.65
N PRO A 35 28.69 -14.72 -7.54
CA PRO A 35 27.70 -13.65 -7.60
C PRO A 35 28.40 -12.30 -7.85
N PRO A 36 28.03 -11.53 -8.89
CA PRO A 36 28.55 -10.18 -9.04
C PRO A 36 27.85 -9.24 -8.05
N LEU A 37 28.67 -8.68 -7.15
CA LEU A 37 28.64 -7.31 -6.62
C LEU A 37 27.28 -6.71 -6.22
N ASP A 38 27.05 -6.66 -4.90
CA ASP A 38 26.35 -5.60 -4.15
C ASP A 38 25.39 -4.70 -4.96
N GLU A 39 24.24 -5.22 -5.37
CA GLU A 39 23.10 -4.34 -5.58
C GLU A 39 22.62 -3.87 -4.19
N PRO A 40 22.68 -2.57 -3.87
CA PRO A 40 22.14 -2.08 -2.61
C PRO A 40 20.67 -2.50 -2.54
N PRO A 41 20.18 -3.04 -1.40
CA PRO A 41 18.79 -3.43 -1.28
C PRO A 41 17.95 -2.22 -1.66
N SER A 42 17.12 -2.37 -2.70
CA SER A 42 16.25 -1.31 -3.21
C SER A 42 15.59 -0.63 -2.01
N GLN A 43 15.91 0.63 -1.74
CA GLN A 43 15.44 1.35 -0.55
C GLN A 43 13.94 1.65 -0.63
N ALA A 44 13.36 1.58 -1.84
CA ALA A 44 11.97 1.91 -2.12
C ALA A 44 10.96 0.98 -1.38
N PRO A 45 11.07 -0.36 -1.42
CA PRO A 45 10.24 -1.26 -0.61
C PRO A 45 10.24 -0.90 0.88
N ARG A 46 11.43 -0.71 1.48
CA ARG A 46 11.58 -0.36 2.90
C ARG A 46 10.96 0.99 3.25
N GLN A 47 11.00 1.94 2.31
CA GLN A 47 10.40 3.25 2.52
C GLN A 47 8.86 3.18 2.46
N GLN A 48 8.31 2.40 1.53
CA GLN A 48 6.87 2.19 1.45
C GLN A 48 6.29 1.50 2.69
N GLU A 49 6.98 0.50 3.25
CA GLU A 49 6.59 -0.14 4.51
C GLU A 49 6.52 0.87 5.67
N LYS A 50 7.51 1.77 5.77
CA LYS A 50 7.50 2.86 6.77
C LYS A 50 6.32 3.80 6.56
N HIS A 51 6.02 4.17 5.33
CA HIS A 51 4.86 5.01 5.01
C HIS A 51 3.55 4.33 5.41
N LEU A 52 3.38 3.05 5.09
CA LEU A 52 2.20 2.27 5.50
C LEU A 52 2.07 2.22 7.02
N HIS A 53 3.17 2.01 7.75
CA HIS A 53 3.15 2.03 9.21
C HIS A 53 2.66 3.37 9.76
N LEU A 54 3.13 4.49 9.20
CA LEU A 54 2.68 5.82 9.60
C LEU A 54 1.20 6.08 9.23
N MET A 55 0.73 5.58 8.10
CA MET A 55 -0.68 5.69 7.72
C MET A 55 -1.59 4.93 8.68
N MET A 56 -1.19 3.72 9.10
CA MET A 56 -1.97 2.94 10.07
C MET A 56 -2.13 3.67 11.41
N GLN A 57 -1.14 4.46 11.83
CA GLN A 57 -1.22 5.28 13.05
C GLN A 57 -2.25 6.42 12.97
N LEU A 58 -2.72 6.77 11.76
CA LEU A 58 -3.79 7.75 11.57
C LEU A 58 -5.18 7.15 11.68
N LEU A 59 -5.29 5.81 11.62
CA LEU A 59 -6.56 5.09 11.62
C LEU A 59 -6.90 4.61 13.03
N ARG A 60 -8.20 4.33 13.25
CA ARG A 60 -8.60 3.67 14.49
C ARG A 60 -8.11 2.22 14.45
N PRO A 61 -7.92 1.57 15.62
CA PRO A 61 -7.46 0.18 15.66
C PRO A 61 -8.40 -0.82 14.96
N GLN A 62 -9.67 -0.45 14.77
CA GLN A 62 -10.66 -1.30 14.10
C GLN A 62 -10.74 -1.07 12.59
N ASP A 63 -10.04 -0.06 12.06
CA ASP A 63 -10.06 0.29 10.64
C ASP A 63 -8.89 -0.39 9.93
N ALA A 64 -9.18 -1.10 8.84
CA ALA A 64 -8.19 -1.81 8.03
C ALA A 64 -8.04 -1.16 6.65
N ILE A 65 -6.79 -0.99 6.24
CA ILE A 65 -6.44 -0.58 4.87
C ILE A 65 -6.63 -1.79 3.95
N ARG A 66 -7.54 -1.68 2.99
CA ARG A 66 -7.83 -2.71 1.98
C ARG A 66 -7.02 -2.52 0.72
N LEU A 67 -6.66 -1.27 0.42
CA LEU A 67 -5.83 -0.90 -0.72
C LEU A 67 -5.07 0.37 -0.37
N ALA A 68 -3.80 0.43 -0.75
CA ALA A 68 -2.99 1.62 -0.70
C ALA A 68 -2.34 1.82 -2.06
N VAL A 69 -2.64 2.94 -2.72
CA VAL A 69 -2.08 3.30 -4.01
C VAL A 69 -1.21 4.53 -3.84
N ARG A 70 0.07 4.42 -4.18
CA ARG A 70 0.93 5.59 -4.28
C ARG A 70 0.65 6.30 -5.59
N LEU A 71 0.33 7.58 -5.55
CA LEU A 71 0.05 8.39 -6.72
C LEU A 71 1.34 9.03 -7.25
N GLU A 72 1.46 9.11 -8.57
CA GLU A 72 2.49 9.92 -9.21
C GLU A 72 2.10 11.39 -9.06
N SER A 73 2.91 12.17 -8.34
CA SER A 73 2.62 13.59 -8.15
C SER A 73 3.35 14.42 -9.21
N ALA A 74 2.63 15.34 -9.84
CA ALA A 74 3.23 16.40 -10.66
C ALA A 74 4.14 17.34 -9.85
N ARG A 75 4.02 17.37 -8.50
CA ARG A 75 4.87 18.19 -7.62
C ARG A 75 6.09 17.38 -7.20
N PRO A 76 7.30 17.73 -7.67
CA PRO A 76 8.50 17.02 -7.26
C PRO A 76 8.64 17.14 -5.74
N ARG A 77 8.96 16.02 -5.10
CA ARG A 77 9.11 15.78 -3.65
C ARG A 77 7.86 15.28 -2.94
N ARG A 78 6.64 15.73 -3.21
CA ARG A 78 5.49 15.26 -2.43
C ARG A 78 5.14 13.81 -2.76
N VAL A 79 4.81 13.03 -1.73
CA VAL A 79 4.30 11.67 -1.92
C VAL A 79 2.85 11.65 -1.44
N ARG A 80 1.95 11.23 -2.32
CA ARG A 80 0.52 11.11 -2.04
C ARG A 80 0.11 9.65 -2.13
N TYR A 81 -0.69 9.21 -1.18
CA TYR A 81 -1.30 7.90 -1.18
C TYR A 81 -2.82 8.04 -1.16
N LEU A 82 -3.47 7.18 -1.92
CA LEU A 82 -4.90 6.97 -1.87
C LEU A 82 -5.16 5.64 -1.16
N LEU A 83 -5.90 5.68 -0.06
CA LEU A 83 -6.21 4.50 0.75
C LEU A 83 -7.69 4.17 0.65
N VAL A 84 -8.00 2.90 0.48
CA VAL A 84 -9.35 2.38 0.70
C VAL A 84 -9.36 1.74 2.08
N VAL A 85 -10.15 2.29 3.00
CA VAL A 85 -10.23 1.86 4.39
C VAL A 85 -11.63 1.37 4.69
N ARG A 86 -11.74 0.27 5.45
CA ARG A 86 -13.02 -0.21 6.00
C ARG A 86 -12.84 -0.61 7.46
N PRO A 87 -13.83 -0.39 8.33
CA PRO A 87 -13.87 -1.02 9.64
C PRO A 87 -13.97 -2.55 9.52
N GLU A 88 -13.34 -3.26 10.43
CA GLU A 88 -13.48 -4.71 10.60
C GLU A 88 -14.54 -5.09 11.65
N GLU A 89 -15.25 -4.10 12.20
CA GLU A 89 -16.33 -4.30 13.16
C GLU A 89 -17.52 -5.03 12.51
N ALA A 90 -18.09 -6.00 13.24
CA ALA A 90 -19.27 -6.72 12.80
C ALA A 90 -20.46 -5.75 12.63
N GLY A 91 -21.12 -5.80 11.48
CA GLY A 91 -22.23 -4.89 11.16
C GLY A 91 -21.81 -3.54 10.58
N ALA A 92 -20.52 -3.27 10.40
CA ALA A 92 -20.02 -2.11 9.66
C ALA A 92 -19.93 -2.36 8.14
N GLU A 93 -20.67 -3.36 7.64
CA GLU A 93 -20.75 -3.67 6.21
C GLU A 93 -21.25 -2.44 5.44
N GLY A 94 -20.47 -2.01 4.45
CA GLY A 94 -20.77 -0.80 3.65
C GLY A 94 -20.11 0.49 4.14
N GLN A 95 -19.43 0.49 5.29
CA GLN A 95 -18.69 1.67 5.77
C GLN A 95 -17.29 1.73 5.17
N THR A 96 -17.18 1.89 3.85
CA THR A 96 -15.87 2.08 3.19
C THR A 96 -15.60 3.57 3.01
N ALA A 97 -14.35 3.98 3.20
CA ALA A 97 -13.91 5.34 2.94
C ALA A 97 -12.65 5.35 2.06
N LEU A 98 -12.56 6.34 1.19
CA LEU A 98 -11.38 6.71 0.44
C LEU A 98 -10.65 7.83 1.18
N LEU A 99 -9.38 7.63 1.50
CA LEU A 99 -8.55 8.59 2.21
C LEU A 99 -7.40 9.07 1.33
N GLY A 100 -7.21 10.38 1.25
CA GLY A 100 -5.99 10.98 0.70
C GLY A 100 -5.00 11.24 1.81
N VAL A 101 -3.82 10.64 1.72
CA VAL A 101 -2.72 10.82 2.70
C VAL A 101 -1.51 11.44 2.02
N ASP A 102 -0.99 12.51 2.60
CA ASP A 102 0.13 13.26 2.07
C ASP A 102 1.37 13.16 2.97
N PHE A 103 2.53 12.99 2.34
CA PHE A 103 3.87 13.12 2.93
C PHE A 103 4.58 14.30 2.28
N ALA A 104 5.28 15.10 3.10
CA ALA A 104 6.02 16.25 2.61
C ALA A 104 7.16 15.86 1.65
N HIS A 105 7.77 14.70 1.87
CA HIS A 105 8.78 14.09 1.01
C HIS A 105 8.91 12.59 1.26
N GLU A 106 9.63 11.89 0.37
CA GLU A 106 9.90 10.43 0.46
C GLU A 106 10.46 9.96 1.79
N GLY A 107 11.27 10.77 2.48
CA GLY A 107 11.86 10.41 3.78
C GLY A 107 11.05 10.88 4.98
N ALA A 108 9.85 11.42 4.79
CA ALA A 108 9.11 12.04 5.86
C ALA A 108 8.64 11.01 6.90
N THR A 109 8.81 11.35 8.16
CA THR A 109 8.40 10.52 9.31
C THR A 109 7.00 10.84 9.82
N ARG A 110 6.28 11.74 9.14
CA ARG A 110 4.92 12.16 9.48
C ARG A 110 4.11 12.31 8.19
N CYS A 111 2.84 11.97 8.28
CA CYS A 111 1.87 12.16 7.21
C CYS A 111 0.59 12.85 7.71
N THR A 112 -0.21 13.35 6.78
CA THR A 112 -1.46 14.08 7.06
C THR A 112 -2.58 13.54 6.19
N LEU A 113 -3.81 13.54 6.73
CA LEU A 113 -5.03 13.31 5.94
C LEU A 113 -5.42 14.60 5.22
N GLY A 114 -5.40 14.57 3.88
CA GLY A 114 -5.83 15.67 3.03
C GLY A 114 -7.27 15.54 2.53
N MET A 115 -7.78 14.31 2.44
CA MET A 115 -9.12 14.00 1.93
C MET A 115 -9.71 12.79 2.66
N VAL A 116 -11.02 12.83 2.91
CA VAL A 116 -11.83 11.71 3.41
C VAL A 116 -13.16 11.71 2.66
N LEU A 117 -13.44 10.65 1.91
CA LEU A 117 -14.67 10.52 1.13
C LEU A 117 -15.32 9.16 1.41
N PRO A 118 -16.61 9.08 1.76
CA PRO A 118 -17.28 7.79 1.87
C PRO A 118 -17.41 7.13 0.48
N LEU A 119 -17.16 5.83 0.39
CA LEU A 119 -17.24 5.03 -0.83
C LEU A 119 -18.54 4.23 -0.88
N TRP A 120 -19.38 4.53 -1.86
CA TRP A 120 -20.67 3.90 -2.11
C TRP A 120 -20.59 3.10 -3.42
N SER A 121 -21.52 2.17 -3.64
CA SER A 121 -21.46 1.26 -4.81
C SER A 121 -21.54 1.96 -6.17
N ASP A 122 -22.11 3.16 -6.21
CA ASP A 122 -22.24 4.02 -7.39
C ASP A 122 -21.16 5.11 -7.48
N THR A 123 -20.21 5.15 -6.53
CA THR A 123 -19.14 6.14 -6.53
C THR A 123 -18.15 5.87 -7.66
N GLN A 124 -17.93 6.88 -8.50
CA GLN A 124 -16.89 6.87 -9.52
C GLN A 124 -15.80 7.87 -9.14
N VAL A 125 -14.55 7.41 -9.13
CA VAL A 125 -13.39 8.23 -8.77
C VAL A 125 -12.53 8.42 -10.00
N PHE A 126 -12.21 9.67 -10.30
CA PHE A 126 -11.27 10.07 -11.35
C PHE A 126 -10.11 10.77 -10.67
N LEU A 127 -8.89 10.37 -11.04
CA LEU A 127 -7.66 10.98 -10.57
C LEU A 127 -7.15 11.91 -11.67
N ASP A 128 -6.81 13.15 -11.33
CA ASP A 128 -6.14 14.08 -12.23
C ASP A 128 -4.63 14.15 -11.90
N GLY A 129 -3.87 14.97 -12.63
CA GLY A 129 -2.41 14.85 -12.72
C GLY A 129 -1.57 14.91 -11.42
N ASP A 130 -2.15 15.28 -10.28
CA ASP A 130 -1.49 15.16 -8.96
C ASP A 130 -2.18 14.20 -7.98
N GLY A 131 -3.10 13.39 -8.50
CA GLY A 131 -3.86 12.39 -7.77
C GLY A 131 -5.25 12.83 -7.38
#